data_AF-A0A1S7TJZ8-F1
#
_entry.id   AF-A0A1S7TJZ8-F1
#
_cell.length_a   1.000
_cell.length_b   1.000
_cell.length_c   1.000
_cell.angle_alpha   90.00
_cell.angle_beta   90.00
_cell.angle_gamma   90.00
#
_symmetry.space_group_name_H-M   'P 1'
#
loop_
_entity.id
_entity.type
_entity.pdbx_description
1 polymer ?
#
loop_
_entity_poly.entity_id
_entity_poly.type
_entity_poly.pdbx_seq_one_letter_code
_entity_poly.pdbx_strand_id
1 'polypeptide(L)'
;MKEYERLNYCLTELKTGRLMREHWDRWGWIIPFIIISIVMLRITMGRAAFCGAETEHCLREWLSAVGGWAAVGAAVPSILYLAKQVKDAENQYKISKSMEVRRLRALANHIIDHSTKVEKLTKDHIEKTKQHKLNGTSYTYKTVISEVDVVHRFIQSSHFVNFEKDVFVPQRSATFIKAQFDFILDMWGALKPDAKLDQDALGVAMTVMEVALEYASSIKEQAAIYLKDTARFDMSLLTDEAQKLNHDRNASST
;
A
#
# COMPACT_ATOMS: atom_id res chain seq x y z
N MET A 1 -16.59 -3.58 2.14
CA MET A 1 -15.84 -2.50 1.45
C MET A 1 -15.63 -2.77 -0.04
N LYS A 2 -15.08 -3.93 -0.45
CA LYS A 2 -14.87 -4.29 -1.87
C LYS A 2 -16.13 -4.36 -2.77
N GLU A 3 -17.33 -4.55 -2.23
CA GLU A 3 -18.58 -4.53 -3.01
C GLU A 3 -19.08 -3.12 -3.30
N TYR A 4 -18.90 -2.18 -2.37
CA TYR A 4 -19.34 -0.79 -2.50
C TYR A 4 -18.52 -0.05 -3.57
N GLU A 5 -17.22 -0.33 -3.68
CA GLU A 5 -16.36 0.20 -4.75
C GLU A 5 -16.71 -0.37 -6.12
N ARG A 6 -17.08 -1.66 -6.19
CA ARG A 6 -17.52 -2.31 -7.44
C ARG A 6 -18.83 -1.72 -7.95
N LEU A 7 -19.78 -1.47 -7.05
CA LEU A 7 -21.05 -0.80 -7.34
C LEU A 7 -20.84 0.64 -7.81
N ASN A 8 -19.96 1.40 -7.15
CA ASN A 8 -19.66 2.76 -7.57
C ASN A 8 -18.99 2.82 -8.94
N TYR A 9 -18.02 1.95 -9.24
CA TYR A 9 -17.40 1.87 -10.57
C TYR A 9 -18.40 1.57 -11.68
N CYS A 10 -19.32 0.62 -11.44
CA CYS A 10 -20.37 0.26 -12.40
C CYS A 10 -21.38 1.41 -12.60
N LEU A 11 -21.71 2.15 -11.53
CA LEU A 11 -22.56 3.33 -11.59
C LEU A 11 -21.90 4.51 -12.32
N THR A 12 -20.60 4.75 -12.16
CA THR A 12 -19.89 5.77 -12.93
C THR A 12 -19.82 5.40 -14.40
N GLU A 13 -19.48 4.16 -14.76
CA GLU A 13 -19.48 3.71 -16.17
C GLU A 13 -20.85 3.82 -16.83
N LEU A 14 -21.93 3.46 -16.12
CA LEU A 14 -23.30 3.60 -16.62
C LEU A 14 -23.68 5.07 -16.84
N LYS A 15 -23.18 5.99 -15.99
CA LYS A 15 -23.46 7.43 -16.08
C LYS A 15 -22.67 8.08 -17.21
N THR A 16 -21.39 7.76 -17.38
CA THR A 16 -20.59 8.24 -18.53
C THR A 16 -21.11 7.66 -19.85
N GLY A 17 -21.47 6.38 -19.90
CA GLY A 17 -22.08 5.78 -21.09
C GLY A 17 -23.41 6.42 -21.47
N ARG A 18 -24.21 6.87 -20.49
CA ARG A 18 -25.46 7.60 -20.74
C ARG A 18 -25.22 9.02 -21.25
N LEU A 19 -24.29 9.76 -20.64
CA LEU A 19 -23.95 11.13 -21.06
C LEU A 19 -23.33 11.18 -22.46
N MET A 20 -22.49 10.18 -22.81
CA MET A 20 -21.92 10.09 -24.16
C MET A 20 -23.00 9.80 -25.20
N ARG A 21 -23.95 8.89 -24.91
CA ARG A 21 -25.11 8.63 -25.76
C ARG A 21 -25.99 9.87 -25.93
N GLU A 22 -26.32 10.58 -24.85
CA GLU A 22 -27.13 11.81 -24.94
C GLU A 22 -26.45 12.92 -25.75
N HIS A 23 -25.12 13.06 -25.64
CA HIS A 23 -24.40 14.05 -26.43
C HIS A 23 -24.33 13.66 -27.92
N TRP A 24 -24.15 12.38 -28.20
CA TRP A 24 -24.12 11.84 -29.57
C TRP A 24 -25.52 11.85 -30.21
N ASP A 25 -26.58 11.56 -29.46
CA ASP A 25 -27.96 11.70 -29.95
C ASP A 25 -28.32 13.17 -30.21
N ARG A 26 -27.78 14.10 -29.40
CA ARG A 26 -28.08 15.53 -29.55
C ARG A 26 -27.30 16.23 -30.67
N TRP A 27 -26.07 15.81 -30.94
CA TRP A 27 -25.17 16.46 -31.92
C TRP A 27 -24.78 15.56 -33.11
N GLY A 28 -25.06 14.26 -33.06
CA GLY A 28 -24.67 13.29 -34.08
C GLY A 28 -25.32 13.52 -35.45
N TRP A 29 -26.48 14.19 -35.49
CA TRP A 29 -27.17 14.57 -36.73
C TRP A 29 -26.46 15.71 -37.50
N ILE A 30 -25.55 16.44 -36.86
CA ILE A 30 -24.83 17.57 -37.51
C ILE A 30 -23.77 17.05 -38.48
N ILE A 31 -23.15 15.90 -38.18
CA ILE A 31 -22.14 15.27 -39.04
C ILE A 31 -22.71 14.93 -40.43
N PRO A 32 -23.83 14.18 -40.57
CA PRO A 32 -24.43 13.91 -41.87
C PRO A 32 -24.96 15.18 -42.55
N PHE A 33 -25.48 16.16 -41.80
CA PHE A 33 -25.90 17.44 -42.37
C PHE A 33 -24.75 18.23 -43.00
N ILE A 34 -23.59 18.25 -42.37
CA ILE A 34 -22.38 18.88 -42.91
C ILE A 34 -21.93 18.16 -44.19
N ILE A 35 -21.92 16.82 -44.19
CA ILE A 35 -21.55 16.01 -45.37
C ILE A 35 -22.50 16.29 -46.53
N ILE A 36 -23.81 16.25 -46.29
CA ILE A 36 -24.85 16.50 -47.31
C ILE A 36 -24.75 17.95 -47.82
N SER A 37 -24.52 18.92 -46.94
CA SER A 37 -24.35 20.33 -47.30
C SER A 37 -23.14 20.53 -48.22
N ILE A 38 -21.98 19.94 -47.90
CA ILE A 38 -20.77 20.01 -48.73
C ILE A 38 -21.01 19.38 -50.12
N VAL A 39 -21.71 18.24 -50.17
CA VAL A 39 -22.07 17.57 -51.43
C VAL A 39 -23.02 18.44 -52.26
N MET A 40 -24.04 19.03 -51.64
CA MET A 40 -24.98 19.94 -52.32
C MET A 40 -24.29 21.21 -52.84
N LEU A 41 -23.42 21.82 -52.04
CA LEU A 41 -22.68 23.03 -52.43
C LEU A 41 -21.70 22.74 -53.59
N ARG A 42 -21.13 21.53 -53.63
CA ARG A 42 -20.36 21.03 -54.78
C ARG A 42 -21.20 20.86 -56.05
N ILE A 43 -22.44 20.39 -55.92
CA ILE A 43 -23.36 20.19 -57.06
C ILE A 43 -23.84 21.55 -57.60
N THR A 44 -24.14 22.52 -56.72
CA THR A 44 -24.75 23.80 -57.14
C THR A 44 -23.75 24.86 -57.60
N MET A 45 -22.54 24.94 -57.03
CA MET A 45 -21.54 25.96 -57.42
C MET A 45 -20.48 25.47 -58.43
N GLY A 46 -20.52 24.18 -58.80
CA GLY A 46 -19.61 23.59 -59.78
C GLY A 46 -18.14 23.47 -59.31
N ARG A 47 -17.28 22.89 -60.15
CA ARG A 47 -15.87 22.59 -59.81
C ARG A 47 -15.02 23.83 -59.56
N ALA A 48 -15.34 24.95 -60.22
CA ALA A 48 -14.53 26.17 -60.23
C ALA A 48 -14.56 26.96 -58.90
N ALA A 49 -15.63 26.88 -58.12
CA ALA A 49 -15.72 27.57 -56.82
C ALA A 49 -14.88 26.90 -55.71
N PHE A 50 -14.54 25.62 -55.89
CA PHE A 50 -13.80 24.82 -54.91
C PHE A 50 -12.38 24.45 -55.36
N CYS A 51 -12.11 24.51 -56.66
CA CYS A 51 -10.82 24.20 -57.26
C CYS A 51 -10.41 25.33 -58.21
N GLY A 52 -9.18 25.82 -58.09
CA GLY A 52 -8.61 26.73 -59.09
C GLY A 52 -8.56 26.08 -60.48
N ALA A 53 -8.57 26.90 -61.54
CA ALA A 53 -8.72 26.45 -62.92
C ALA A 53 -7.70 25.39 -63.39
N GLU A 54 -6.58 25.21 -62.68
CA GLU A 54 -5.42 24.38 -63.07
C GLU A 54 -5.09 23.24 -62.08
N THR A 55 -5.87 23.00 -61.01
CA THR A 55 -5.48 22.00 -59.99
C THR A 55 -6.15 20.63 -60.15
N GLU A 56 -5.40 19.65 -60.67
CA GLU A 56 -5.87 18.24 -60.80
C GLU A 56 -6.00 17.52 -59.44
N HIS A 57 -5.26 17.95 -58.41
CA HIS A 57 -5.22 17.29 -57.09
C HIS A 57 -6.05 17.97 -55.99
N CYS A 58 -6.93 18.89 -56.36
CA CYS A 58 -7.76 19.69 -55.46
C CYS A 58 -8.51 18.89 -54.37
N LEU A 59 -9.13 17.76 -54.72
CA LEU A 59 -9.88 16.94 -53.75
C LEU A 59 -8.97 16.34 -52.67
N ARG A 60 -7.73 15.99 -53.03
CA ARG A 60 -6.74 15.46 -52.09
C ARG A 60 -6.25 16.54 -51.13
N GLU A 61 -6.02 17.76 -51.61
CA GLU A 61 -5.60 18.89 -50.78
C GLU A 61 -6.69 19.28 -49.78
N TRP A 62 -7.95 19.33 -50.23
CA TRP A 62 -9.11 19.57 -49.37
C TRP A 62 -9.28 18.48 -48.30
N LEU A 63 -9.19 17.20 -48.69
CA LEU A 63 -9.26 16.09 -47.72
C LEU A 63 -8.10 16.14 -46.72
N SER A 64 -6.91 16.53 -47.15
CA SER A 64 -5.76 16.71 -46.25
C SER A 64 -5.96 17.88 -45.28
N ALA A 65 -6.53 19.00 -45.74
CA ALA A 65 -6.83 20.16 -44.91
C ALA A 65 -7.93 19.87 -43.88
N VAL A 66 -9.02 19.22 -44.29
CA VAL A 66 -10.11 18.80 -43.40
C VAL A 66 -9.65 17.70 -42.44
N GLY A 67 -8.82 16.76 -42.91
CA GLY A 67 -8.24 15.70 -42.10
C GLY A 67 -7.37 16.23 -40.96
N GLY A 68 -6.61 17.30 -41.20
CA GLY A 68 -5.82 17.98 -40.16
C GLY A 68 -6.70 18.58 -39.05
N TRP A 69 -7.76 19.31 -39.41
CA TRP A 69 -8.71 19.86 -38.44
C TRP A 69 -9.52 18.79 -37.72
N ALA A 70 -9.91 17.71 -38.41
CA ALA A 70 -10.59 16.58 -37.81
C ALA A 70 -9.70 15.86 -36.79
N ALA A 71 -8.40 15.70 -37.08
CA ALA A 71 -7.43 15.15 -36.14
C ALA A 71 -7.30 16.02 -34.89
N VAL A 72 -7.23 17.35 -35.04
CA VAL A 72 -7.22 18.28 -33.89
C VAL A 72 -8.53 18.20 -33.10
N GLY A 73 -9.67 18.15 -33.77
CA GLY A 73 -10.99 18.02 -33.15
C GLY A 73 -11.18 16.73 -32.37
N ALA A 74 -10.55 15.63 -32.79
CA ALA A 74 -10.51 14.38 -32.03
C ALA A 74 -9.44 14.39 -30.92
N ALA A 75 -8.28 15.00 -31.18
CA ALA A 75 -7.16 15.02 -30.24
C ALA A 75 -7.45 15.88 -29.00
N VAL A 76 -8.08 17.04 -29.15
CA VAL A 76 -8.32 17.97 -28.03
C VAL A 76 -9.21 17.34 -26.95
N PRO A 77 -10.40 16.78 -27.25
CA PRO A 77 -11.22 16.09 -26.24
C PRO A 77 -10.50 14.89 -25.63
N SER A 78 -9.73 14.15 -26.45
CA SER A 78 -8.96 13.00 -25.99
C SER A 78 -7.91 13.40 -24.95
N ILE A 79 -7.14 14.46 -25.21
CA ILE A 79 -6.13 14.98 -24.29
C ILE A 79 -6.78 15.49 -23.00
N LEU A 80 -7.89 16.24 -23.10
CA LEU A 80 -8.61 16.73 -21.92
C LEU A 80 -9.14 15.58 -21.05
N TYR A 81 -9.65 14.53 -21.68
CA TYR A 81 -10.14 13.35 -20.97
C TYR A 81 -9.00 12.56 -20.31
N LEU A 82 -7.87 12.39 -21.01
CA LEU A 82 -6.68 11.75 -20.44
C LEU A 82 -6.10 12.55 -19.27
N ALA A 83 -6.03 13.88 -19.37
CA ALA A 83 -5.57 14.74 -18.29
C ALA A 83 -6.44 14.58 -17.03
N LYS A 84 -7.77 14.45 -17.23
CA LYS A 84 -8.69 14.15 -16.13
C LYS A 84 -8.45 12.76 -15.53
N GLN A 85 -8.29 11.73 -16.36
CA GLN A 85 -7.99 10.38 -15.88
C GLN A 85 -6.70 10.31 -15.08
N VAL A 86 -5.63 10.99 -15.53
CA VAL A 86 -4.35 11.03 -14.80
C VAL A 86 -4.53 11.70 -13.44
N LYS A 87 -5.27 12.82 -13.37
CA LYS A 87 -5.57 13.50 -12.10
C LYS A 87 -6.36 12.61 -11.13
N ASP A 88 -7.36 11.89 -11.64
CA ASP A 88 -8.16 10.97 -10.83
C ASP A 88 -7.31 9.78 -10.36
N ALA A 89 -6.46 9.21 -11.23
CA ALA A 89 -5.53 8.15 -10.88
C ALA A 89 -4.50 8.60 -9.82
N GLU A 90 -4.00 9.83 -9.91
CA GLU A 90 -3.08 10.39 -8.92
C GLU A 90 -3.75 10.53 -7.55
N ASN A 91 -4.99 11.00 -7.51
CA ASN A 91 -5.77 11.09 -6.26
C ASN A 91 -6.00 9.69 -5.65
N GLN A 92 -6.41 8.72 -6.46
CA GLN A 92 -6.60 7.33 -6.00
C GLN A 92 -5.29 6.73 -5.47
N TYR A 93 -4.18 6.96 -6.18
CA TYR A 93 -2.86 6.52 -5.73
C TYR A 93 -2.46 7.12 -4.37
N LYS A 94 -2.68 8.43 -4.18
CA LYS A 94 -2.43 9.10 -2.89
C LYS A 94 -3.27 8.50 -1.76
N ILE A 95 -4.56 8.25 -2.01
CA ILE A 95 -5.48 7.63 -1.05
C ILE A 95 -5.03 6.21 -0.71
N SER A 96 -4.74 5.36 -1.70
CA SER A 96 -4.27 4.00 -1.45
C SER A 96 -2.97 3.97 -0.66
N LYS A 97 -2.01 4.85 -1.01
CA LYS A 97 -0.72 4.96 -0.31
C LYS A 97 -0.90 5.43 1.13
N SER A 98 -1.81 6.37 1.40
CA SER A 98 -2.07 6.82 2.78
C SER A 98 -2.71 5.71 3.62
N MET A 99 -3.62 4.92 3.06
CA MET A 99 -4.17 3.74 3.73
C MET A 99 -3.09 2.69 4.04
N GLU A 100 -2.19 2.43 3.10
CA GLU A 100 -1.07 1.51 3.28
C GLU A 100 -0.16 1.96 4.44
N VAL A 101 0.24 3.24 4.45
CA VAL A 101 1.06 3.80 5.54
C VAL A 101 0.34 3.69 6.89
N ARG A 102 -0.97 3.99 6.95
CA ARG A 102 -1.76 3.84 8.19
C ARG A 102 -1.75 2.39 8.70
N ARG A 103 -1.94 1.41 7.80
CA ARG A 103 -1.89 -0.02 8.13
C ARG A 103 -0.52 -0.41 8.69
N LEU A 104 0.56 0.02 8.04
CA LEU A 104 1.93 -0.29 8.47
C LEU A 104 2.29 0.41 9.79
N ARG A 105 1.80 1.63 10.03
CA ARG A 105 1.93 2.31 11.33
C ARG A 105 1.19 1.58 12.45
N ALA A 106 -0.01 1.06 12.19
CA ALA A 106 -0.73 0.23 13.16
C ALA A 106 0.08 -1.03 13.48
N LEU A 107 0.62 -1.70 12.47
CA LEU A 107 1.50 -2.87 12.64
C LEU A 107 2.75 -2.53 13.46
N ALA A 108 3.42 -1.40 13.18
CA ALA A 108 4.58 -0.94 13.94
C ALA A 108 4.27 -0.69 15.43
N ASN A 109 3.11 -0.08 15.73
CA ASN A 109 2.66 0.08 17.13
C ASN A 109 2.43 -1.26 17.82
N HIS A 110 1.81 -2.24 17.13
CA HIS A 110 1.64 -3.58 17.67
C HIS A 110 2.98 -4.27 17.95
N ILE A 111 3.97 -4.10 17.08
CA ILE A 111 5.33 -4.60 17.30
C ILE A 111 5.96 -3.98 18.54
N ILE A 112 5.83 -2.67 18.75
CA ILE A 112 6.38 -2.02 19.93
C ILE A 112 5.77 -2.61 21.22
N ASP A 113 4.45 -2.79 21.27
CA ASP A 113 3.76 -3.38 22.42
C ASP A 113 4.19 -4.85 22.64
N HIS A 114 4.20 -5.66 21.59
CA HIS A 114 4.60 -7.06 21.66
C HIS A 114 6.08 -7.22 22.05
N SER A 115 6.98 -6.47 21.43
CA SER A 115 8.40 -6.49 21.77
C SER A 115 8.66 -6.03 23.20
N THR A 116 7.93 -5.03 23.70
CA THR A 116 8.07 -4.58 25.10
C THR A 116 7.68 -5.68 26.08
N LYS A 117 6.62 -6.45 25.77
CA LYS A 117 6.22 -7.62 26.57
C LYS A 117 7.27 -8.72 26.52
N VAL A 118 7.80 -9.04 25.35
CA VAL A 118 8.90 -10.02 25.18
C VAL A 118 10.13 -9.56 25.96
N GLU A 119 10.58 -8.33 25.79
CA GLU A 119 11.73 -7.79 26.52
C GLU A 119 11.56 -7.91 28.04
N LYS A 120 10.38 -7.56 28.55
CA LYS A 120 10.09 -7.65 29.99
C LYS A 120 10.16 -9.10 30.48
N LEU A 121 9.41 -10.00 29.84
CA LEU A 121 9.37 -11.41 30.24
C LEU A 121 10.75 -12.06 30.19
N THR A 122 11.51 -11.73 29.15
CA THR A 122 12.85 -12.29 28.94
C THR A 122 13.87 -11.72 29.93
N LYS A 123 13.83 -10.42 30.23
CA LYS A 123 14.67 -9.82 31.28
C LYS A 123 14.35 -10.40 32.66
N ASP A 124 13.06 -10.50 32.99
CA ASP A 124 12.60 -11.08 34.25
C ASP A 124 13.10 -12.53 34.39
N HIS A 125 13.03 -13.33 33.33
CA HIS A 125 13.56 -14.71 33.32
C HIS A 125 15.09 -14.74 33.49
N ILE A 126 15.84 -13.93 32.74
CA ILE A 126 17.31 -13.87 32.83
C ILE A 126 17.74 -13.48 34.25
N GLU A 127 17.07 -12.49 34.86
CA GLU A 127 17.39 -12.03 36.20
C GLU A 127 17.09 -13.08 37.27
N LYS A 128 15.92 -13.74 37.20
CA LYS A 128 15.62 -14.89 38.06
C LYS A 128 16.68 -15.97 37.91
N THR A 129 17.04 -16.34 36.68
CA THR A 129 18.03 -17.41 36.44
C THR A 129 19.40 -17.04 37.01
N LYS A 130 19.83 -15.78 36.89
CA LYS A 130 21.05 -15.26 37.53
C LYS A 130 20.98 -15.32 39.06
N GLN A 131 19.89 -14.86 39.67
CA GLN A 131 19.72 -14.89 41.13
C GLN A 131 19.75 -16.32 41.69
N HIS A 132 19.07 -17.25 41.03
CA HIS A 132 19.06 -18.66 41.42
C HIS A 132 20.43 -19.33 41.30
N LYS A 133 21.21 -18.98 40.27
CA LYS A 133 22.62 -19.42 40.12
C LYS A 133 23.48 -18.92 41.27
N LEU A 134 23.31 -17.66 41.69
CA LEU A 134 24.02 -17.09 42.84
C LEU A 134 23.64 -17.77 44.16
N ASN A 135 22.35 -18.08 44.34
CA ASN A 135 21.83 -18.69 45.57
C ASN A 135 22.05 -20.21 45.66
N GLY A 136 22.63 -20.85 44.64
CA GLY A 136 22.84 -22.30 44.61
C GLY A 136 21.54 -23.13 44.58
N THR A 137 20.43 -22.50 44.22
CA THR A 137 19.11 -23.13 44.19
C THR A 137 18.87 -23.85 42.86
N SER A 138 18.22 -25.01 42.91
CA SER A 138 17.94 -25.81 41.71
C SER A 138 16.63 -25.39 41.03
N TYR A 139 16.67 -25.26 39.71
CA TYR A 139 15.48 -25.04 38.89
C TYR A 139 14.75 -26.34 38.58
N THR A 140 13.43 -26.30 38.70
CA THR A 140 12.56 -27.36 38.20
C THR A 140 12.29 -27.13 36.72
N TYR A 141 12.39 -28.20 35.95
CA TYR A 141 12.11 -28.24 34.51
C TYR A 141 10.82 -27.55 34.10
N LYS A 142 9.72 -27.88 34.77
CA LYS A 142 8.40 -27.30 34.49
C LYS A 142 8.41 -25.77 34.51
N THR A 143 9.14 -25.17 35.44
CA THR A 143 9.18 -23.71 35.61
C THR A 143 9.93 -23.06 34.44
N VAL A 144 11.13 -23.54 34.12
CA VAL A 144 11.97 -22.99 33.04
C VAL A 144 11.25 -23.12 31.70
N ILE A 145 10.71 -24.30 31.40
CA ILE A 145 9.95 -24.54 30.17
C ILE A 145 8.73 -23.64 30.08
N SER A 146 7.97 -23.46 31.17
CA SER A 146 6.79 -22.61 31.11
C SER A 146 7.12 -21.15 30.78
N GLU A 147 8.26 -20.64 31.28
CA GLU A 147 8.70 -19.27 30.98
C GLU A 147 9.24 -19.15 29.54
N VAL A 148 10.02 -20.14 29.08
CA VAL A 148 10.53 -20.23 27.69
C VAL A 148 9.37 -20.35 26.69
N ASP A 149 8.39 -21.20 26.97
CA ASP A 149 7.21 -21.45 26.14
C ASP A 149 6.28 -20.22 26.04
N VAL A 150 6.17 -19.42 27.11
CA VAL A 150 5.47 -18.14 27.04
C VAL A 150 6.15 -17.20 26.05
N VAL A 151 7.48 -17.02 26.15
CA VAL A 151 8.23 -16.15 25.22
C VAL A 151 8.16 -16.68 23.79
N HIS A 152 8.27 -17.99 23.62
CA HIS A 152 8.12 -18.66 22.33
C HIS A 152 6.79 -18.32 21.66
N ARG A 153 5.67 -18.42 22.38
CA ARG A 153 4.33 -18.07 21.86
C ARG A 153 4.22 -16.60 21.43
N PHE A 154 4.87 -15.69 22.16
CA PHE A 154 4.88 -14.28 21.74
C PHE A 154 5.64 -14.08 20.43
N ILE A 155 6.81 -14.70 20.29
CA ILE A 155 7.64 -14.59 19.07
C ILE A 155 6.95 -15.24 17.86
N GLN A 156 6.16 -16.30 18.07
CA GLN A 156 5.35 -16.92 17.02
C GLN A 156 4.19 -16.05 16.52
N SER A 157 3.93 -14.90 17.15
CA SER A 157 2.85 -14.03 16.68
C SER A 157 3.09 -13.55 15.25
N SER A 158 2.05 -13.64 14.41
CA SER A 158 2.13 -13.26 12.99
C SER A 158 2.56 -11.80 12.77
N HIS A 159 2.43 -10.95 13.80
CA HIS A 159 2.85 -9.56 13.77
C HIS A 159 4.34 -9.42 13.42
N PHE A 160 5.21 -10.23 14.06
CA PHE A 160 6.66 -10.18 13.82
C PHE A 160 7.00 -10.52 12.37
N VAL A 161 6.49 -11.64 11.86
CA VAL A 161 6.73 -12.08 10.48
C VAL A 161 6.18 -11.07 9.45
N ASN A 162 4.99 -10.53 9.69
CA ASN A 162 4.39 -9.54 8.79
C ASN A 162 5.18 -8.23 8.79
N PHE A 163 5.67 -7.78 9.95
CA PHE A 163 6.48 -6.57 10.02
C PHE A 163 7.85 -6.78 9.37
N GLU A 164 8.43 -7.97 9.50
CA GLU A 164 9.70 -8.29 8.85
C GLU A 164 9.61 -8.23 7.33
N LYS A 165 8.51 -8.78 6.81
CA LYS A 165 8.23 -8.80 5.37
C LYS A 165 7.94 -7.41 4.80
N ASP A 166 7.14 -6.62 5.51
CA ASP A 166 6.59 -5.37 4.99
C ASP A 166 7.48 -4.15 5.32
N VAL A 167 8.37 -4.22 6.33
CA VAL A 167 9.12 -3.05 6.82
C VAL A 167 10.62 -3.29 6.96
N PHE A 168 11.06 -4.34 7.67
CA PHE A 168 12.47 -4.49 8.04
C PHE A 168 12.91 -5.95 8.14
N VAL A 169 13.95 -6.34 7.42
CA VAL A 169 14.53 -7.70 7.53
C VAL A 169 15.70 -7.68 8.53
N PRO A 170 15.53 -8.24 9.74
CA PRO A 170 16.61 -8.35 10.73
C PRO A 170 17.68 -9.37 10.29
N GLN A 171 18.88 -9.28 10.88
CA GLN A 171 19.92 -10.30 10.69
C GLN A 171 19.48 -11.69 11.20
N ARG A 172 18.69 -11.71 12.28
CA ARG A 172 18.05 -12.92 12.82
C ARG A 172 16.54 -12.75 12.70
N SER A 173 15.90 -13.52 11.82
CA SER A 173 14.46 -13.46 11.61
C SER A 173 13.68 -14.11 12.76
N ALA A 174 12.41 -13.73 12.89
CA ALA A 174 11.45 -14.38 13.79
C ALA A 174 11.44 -15.90 13.58
N THR A 175 11.53 -16.35 12.32
CA THR A 175 11.60 -17.76 11.95
C THR A 175 12.86 -18.44 12.48
N PHE A 176 14.02 -17.79 12.40
CA PHE A 176 15.27 -18.32 12.95
C PHE A 176 15.20 -18.46 14.47
N ILE A 177 14.66 -17.46 15.15
CA ILE A 177 14.53 -17.47 16.61
C ILE A 177 13.53 -18.53 17.03
N LYS A 178 12.39 -18.62 16.36
CA LYS A 178 11.42 -19.71 16.55
C LYS A 178 12.10 -21.07 16.47
N ALA A 179 12.92 -21.32 15.45
CA ALA A 179 13.63 -22.59 15.31
C ALA A 179 14.56 -22.89 16.50
N GLN A 180 15.16 -21.87 17.13
CA GLN A 180 15.96 -22.08 18.35
C GLN A 180 15.10 -22.46 19.56
N PHE A 181 13.93 -21.84 19.72
CA PHE A 181 12.98 -22.22 20.76
C PHE A 181 12.44 -23.63 20.54
N ASP A 182 12.03 -23.96 19.31
CA ASP A 182 11.58 -25.30 18.92
C ASP A 182 12.66 -26.34 19.24
N PHE A 183 13.93 -26.07 18.89
CA PHE A 183 15.05 -26.96 19.18
C PHE A 183 15.21 -27.24 20.69
N ILE A 184 15.15 -26.20 21.53
CA ILE A 184 15.25 -26.38 22.99
C ILE A 184 14.05 -27.17 23.51
N LEU A 185 12.83 -26.81 23.12
CA LEU A 185 11.61 -27.47 23.59
C LEU A 185 11.59 -28.95 23.19
N ASP A 186 12.06 -29.30 21.99
CA ASP A 186 12.17 -30.68 21.51
C ASP A 186 13.27 -31.46 22.24
N MET A 187 14.45 -30.86 22.41
CA MET A 187 15.56 -31.47 23.17
C MET A 187 15.14 -31.79 24.60
N TRP A 188 14.26 -30.97 25.16
CA TRP A 188 13.80 -31.04 26.54
C TRP A 188 12.52 -31.86 26.72
N GLY A 189 11.75 -32.11 25.65
CA GLY A 189 10.48 -32.84 25.70
C GLY A 189 10.53 -34.25 26.30
N ALA A 190 11.72 -34.87 26.38
CA ALA A 190 11.93 -36.18 27.01
C ALA A 190 12.12 -36.13 28.54
N LEU A 191 12.27 -34.94 29.14
CA LEU A 191 12.54 -34.78 30.57
C LEU A 191 11.25 -34.85 31.41
N LYS A 192 11.36 -35.39 32.63
CA LYS A 192 10.24 -35.41 33.58
C LYS A 192 9.95 -33.99 34.10
N PRO A 193 8.67 -33.62 34.35
CA PRO A 193 8.32 -32.26 34.80
C PRO A 193 9.01 -31.77 36.07
N ASP A 194 9.31 -32.69 36.99
CA ASP A 194 9.96 -32.49 38.29
C ASP A 194 11.49 -32.67 38.24
N ALA A 195 12.04 -32.98 37.06
CA ALA A 195 13.48 -33.09 36.88
C ALA A 195 14.15 -31.74 37.18
N LYS A 196 15.28 -31.81 37.89
CA LYS A 196 16.14 -30.67 38.13
C LYS A 196 16.99 -30.43 36.89
N LEU A 197 17.03 -29.19 36.39
CA LEU A 197 18.00 -28.83 35.35
C LEU A 197 19.39 -28.67 35.96
N ASP A 198 20.39 -29.14 35.22
CA ASP A 198 21.79 -28.82 35.47
C ASP A 198 22.13 -27.38 35.01
N GLN A 199 23.33 -26.93 35.35
CA GLN A 199 23.81 -25.60 35.01
C GLN A 199 23.96 -25.40 33.49
N ASP A 200 24.25 -26.47 32.74
CA ASP A 200 24.49 -26.40 31.30
C ASP A 200 23.17 -26.21 30.54
N ALA A 201 22.12 -26.95 30.91
CA ALA A 201 20.78 -26.77 30.36
C ALA A 201 20.21 -25.38 30.70
N LEU A 202 20.46 -24.87 31.92
CA LEU A 202 20.10 -23.49 32.26
C LEU A 202 20.87 -22.47 31.41
N GLY A 203 22.14 -22.72 31.12
CA GLY A 203 22.94 -21.90 30.21
C GLY A 203 22.35 -21.84 28.81
N VAL A 204 21.89 -22.98 28.28
CA VAL A 204 21.24 -23.05 26.96
C VAL A 204 19.92 -22.27 26.92
N ALA A 205 19.07 -22.38 27.95
CA ALA A 205 17.87 -21.54 28.08
C ALA A 205 18.22 -20.05 28.09
N MET A 206 19.21 -19.66 28.89
CA MET A 206 19.65 -18.27 28.97
C MET A 206 20.10 -17.74 27.61
N THR A 207 20.87 -18.52 26.84
CA THR A 207 21.33 -18.10 25.51
C THR A 207 20.17 -17.83 24.55
N VAL A 208 19.18 -18.71 24.48
CA VAL A 208 18.03 -18.51 23.58
C VAL A 208 17.15 -17.35 24.05
N MET A 209 17.01 -17.16 25.35
CA MET A 209 16.33 -16.00 25.92
C MET A 209 17.10 -14.70 25.62
N GLU A 210 18.43 -14.67 25.71
CA GLU A 210 19.23 -13.50 25.32
C GLU A 210 19.11 -13.17 23.83
N VAL A 211 19.08 -14.18 22.96
CA VAL A 211 18.83 -13.99 21.52
C VAL A 211 17.44 -13.40 21.27
N ALA A 212 16.41 -13.89 21.98
CA ALA A 212 15.06 -13.33 21.91
C ALA A 212 15.00 -11.87 22.38
N LEU A 213 15.76 -11.53 23.43
CA LEU A 213 15.83 -10.18 23.97
C LEU A 213 16.46 -9.21 22.96
N GLU A 214 17.60 -9.60 22.38
CA GLU A 214 18.32 -8.82 21.39
C GLU A 214 17.43 -8.55 20.17
N TYR A 215 16.73 -9.57 19.69
CA TYR A 215 15.77 -9.45 18.61
C TYR A 215 14.61 -8.51 18.95
N ALA A 216 13.95 -8.71 20.09
CA ALA A 216 12.82 -7.90 20.50
C ALA A 216 13.21 -6.41 20.62
N SER A 217 14.41 -6.14 21.16
CA SER A 217 14.96 -4.79 21.23
C SER A 217 15.22 -4.19 19.86
N SER A 218 15.87 -4.95 18.96
CA SER A 218 16.19 -4.50 17.61
C SER A 218 14.92 -4.18 16.81
N ILE A 219 13.95 -5.10 16.78
CA ILE A 219 12.73 -4.89 15.99
C ILE A 219 11.83 -3.79 16.58
N LYS A 220 11.84 -3.59 17.90
CA LYS A 220 11.17 -2.45 18.56
C LYS A 220 11.78 -1.12 18.13
N GLU A 221 13.10 -1.04 18.10
CA GLU A 221 13.81 0.17 17.66
C GLU A 221 13.47 0.49 16.20
N GLN A 222 13.48 -0.50 15.33
CA GLN A 222 13.12 -0.32 13.92
C GLN A 222 11.66 0.09 13.74
N ALA A 223 10.73 -0.47 14.52
CA ALA A 223 9.34 -0.03 14.53
C ALA A 223 9.20 1.43 14.99
N ALA A 224 9.97 1.86 16.00
CA ALA A 224 9.97 3.24 16.46
C ALA A 224 10.55 4.21 15.40
N ILE A 225 11.63 3.83 14.72
CA ILE A 225 12.20 4.58 13.59
C ILE A 225 11.16 4.72 12.47
N TYR A 226 10.51 3.62 12.09
CA TYR A 226 9.47 3.64 11.06
C TYR A 226 8.32 4.58 11.42
N LEU A 227 7.85 4.56 12.67
CA LEU A 227 6.81 5.48 13.14
C LEU A 227 7.25 6.95 13.09
N LYS A 228 8.52 7.23 13.40
CA LYS A 228 9.10 8.57 13.33
C LYS A 228 9.20 9.07 11.89
N ASP A 229 9.67 8.22 10.98
CA ASP A 229 9.86 8.58 9.58
C ASP A 229 8.52 8.80 8.87
N THR A 230 7.54 7.94 9.16
CA THR A 230 6.19 8.06 8.58
C THR A 230 5.34 9.17 9.22
N ALA A 231 5.66 9.64 10.43
CA ALA A 231 4.99 10.80 11.03
C ALA A 231 5.22 12.08 10.22
N ARG A 232 6.41 12.21 9.60
CA ARG A 232 6.71 13.34 8.70
C ARG A 232 5.86 13.29 7.42
N PHE A 233 5.61 12.08 6.89
CA PHE A 233 4.81 11.88 5.68
C PHE A 233 3.32 12.18 5.90
N ASP A 234 2.76 11.76 7.04
CA ASP A 234 1.36 12.04 7.38
C ASP A 234 1.13 13.56 7.54
N MET A 235 2.08 14.27 8.15
CA MET A 235 2.05 15.73 8.26
C MET A 235 1.99 16.43 6.91
N SER A 236 2.81 15.99 5.94
CA SER A 236 2.82 16.56 4.58
C SER A 236 1.53 16.31 3.81
N LEU A 237 0.90 15.15 4.00
CA LEU A 237 -0.38 14.82 3.38
C LEU A 237 -1.51 15.72 3.91
N LEU A 238 -1.54 15.95 5.23
CA LEU A 238 -2.53 16.83 5.85
C LEU A 238 -2.37 18.29 5.41
N THR A 239 -1.13 18.77 5.23
CA THR A 239 -0.89 20.12 4.72
C THR A 239 -1.32 20.27 3.26
N ASP A 240 -1.07 19.27 2.41
CA ASP A 240 -1.47 19.31 1.00
C ASP A 240 -3.00 19.27 0.85
N GLU A 241 -3.70 18.45 1.65
CA GLU A 241 -5.17 18.41 1.67
C GLU A 241 -5.76 19.74 2.16
N ALA A 242 -5.20 20.33 3.22
CA ALA A 242 -5.65 21.62 3.74
C ALA A 242 -5.43 22.77 2.74
N GLN A 243 -4.32 22.75 2.00
CA GLN A 243 -4.05 23.72 0.94
C GLN A 243 -5.03 23.56 -0.23
N LYS A 244 -5.31 22.32 -0.65
CA LYS A 244 -6.28 22.03 -1.73
C LYS A 244 -7.68 22.49 -1.37
N LEU A 245 -8.15 22.21 -0.14
CA LEU A 245 -9.46 22.66 0.35
C LEU A 245 -9.56 24.20 0.40
N ASN A 246 -8.50 24.89 0.81
CA ASN A 246 -8.46 26.35 0.78
C ASN A 246 -8.49 26.90 -0.65
N HIS A 247 -7.80 26.25 -1.59
CA HIS A 247 -7.81 26.66 -2.99
C HIS A 247 -9.19 26.47 -3.64
N ASP A 248 -9.84 25.33 -3.41
CA ASP A 248 -11.18 25.04 -3.94
C ASP A 248 -12.26 25.96 -3.33
N ARG A 249 -12.12 26.34 -2.06
CA ARG A 249 -12.99 27.34 -1.41
C ARG A 249 -12.83 28.74 -2.01
N ASN A 250 -11.61 29.14 -2.36
CA ASN A 250 -11.35 30.44 -2.97
C ASN A 250 -11.78 30.47 -4.45
N ALA A 251 -11.71 29.34 -5.16
CA ALA A 251 -12.17 29.22 -6.55
C ALA A 251 -13.71 29.19 -6.70
N SER A 252 -14.45 28.90 -5.62
CA SER A 252 -15.92 28.90 -5.61
C SER A 252 -16.53 30.22 -5.14
N SER A 253 -15.70 31.18 -4.71
CA SER A 253 -16.12 32.52 -4.26
C SER A 253 -15.88 33.63 -5.30
N THR A 254 -15.48 33.26 -6.51
CA THR A 254 -15.34 34.10 -7.72
C THR A 254 -16.26 33.60 -8.81
#